data_AF-A0A931R334-F1
#
_entry.id   AF-A0A931R334-F1
#
_cell.length_a   1.000
_cell.length_b   1.000
_cell.length_c   1.000
_cell.angle_alpha   90.00
_cell.angle_beta   90.00
_cell.angle_gamma   90.00
#
_symmetry.space_group_name_H-M   'P 1'
#
loop_
_entity.id
_entity.type
_entity.pdbx_description
1 polymer ?
#
loop_
_entity_poly.entity_id
_entity_poly.type
_entity_poly.pdbx_seq_one_letter_code
_entity_poly.pdbx_strand_id
1 'polypeptide(L)'
;WDPDMFRAICPGKSKRIGREHWLRGLRYAQKLFGSPYVYTGLVAGIEPKKTLYEATEELTDLGIWPLITPWWTQGGTQFDGHRPPHPEWCVEVTEKCVDLVVERIPQFMEKDFFYWFMGGCYRCDDVVIMPDELRARHAPGITA
;
A
#
# COMPACT_ATOMS: atom_id res chain seq x y z
N TRP A 1 0.93 4.74 9.94
CA TRP A 1 -0.38 4.98 10.58
C TRP A 1 -0.24 5.66 11.92
N ASP A 2 0.76 5.27 12.71
CA ASP A 2 1.06 5.85 14.02
C ASP A 2 1.32 7.38 13.91
N PRO A 3 0.62 8.23 14.70
CA PRO A 3 0.75 9.68 14.61
C PRO A 3 2.16 10.21 14.93
N ASP A 4 2.86 9.58 15.87
CA ASP A 4 4.20 9.99 16.28
C ASP A 4 5.25 9.58 15.26
N MET A 5 5.12 8.37 14.69
CA MET A 5 5.93 7.95 13.55
C MET A 5 5.67 8.82 12.31
N PHE A 6 4.42 9.16 12.01
CA PHE A 6 4.11 10.09 10.92
C PHE A 6 4.81 11.45 11.10
N ARG A 7 4.86 11.96 12.34
CA ARG A 7 5.53 13.22 12.68
C ARG A 7 7.05 13.12 12.53
N ALA A 8 7.63 12.01 12.96
CA ALA A 8 9.07 11.78 12.92
C ALA A 8 9.58 11.50 11.51
N ILE A 9 8.89 10.62 10.76
CA ILE A 9 9.31 10.13 9.44
C ILE A 9 8.95 11.12 8.34
N CYS A 10 7.77 11.76 8.43
CA CYS A 10 7.27 12.68 7.41
C CYS A 10 7.23 14.13 7.92
N PRO A 11 8.34 14.73 8.39
CA PRO A 11 8.31 16.01 9.10
C PRO A 11 7.76 17.15 8.21
N GLY A 12 8.03 17.11 6.90
CA GLY A 12 7.49 18.07 5.94
C GLY A 12 5.96 17.95 5.79
N LYS A 13 5.46 16.72 5.53
CA LYS A 13 4.03 16.44 5.38
C LYS A 13 3.27 16.71 6.68
N SER A 14 3.87 16.38 7.83
CA SER A 14 3.32 16.64 9.16
C SER A 14 3.17 18.14 9.43
N LYS A 15 4.20 18.95 9.14
CA LYS A 15 4.17 20.40 9.36
C LYS A 15 3.26 21.17 8.39
N ARG A 16 3.20 20.75 7.12
CA ARG A 16 2.51 21.51 6.06
C ARG A 16 1.06 21.06 5.83
N ILE A 17 0.82 19.75 5.85
CA ILE A 17 -0.49 19.17 5.53
C ILE A 17 -1.15 18.64 6.80
N GLY A 18 -0.40 17.89 7.61
CA GLY A 18 -0.89 17.20 8.80
C GLY A 18 -1.58 15.88 8.47
N ARG A 19 -1.42 14.89 9.37
CA ARG A 19 -2.01 13.55 9.24
C ARG A 19 -3.52 13.60 9.05
N GLU A 20 -4.21 14.37 9.90
CA GLU A 20 -5.67 14.46 9.88
C GLU A 20 -6.23 15.09 8.60
N HIS A 21 -5.54 16.08 8.04
CA HIS A 21 -5.95 16.65 6.75
C HIS A 21 -5.79 15.63 5.62
N TRP A 22 -4.67 14.90 5.60
CA TRP A 22 -4.46 13.83 4.63
C TRP A 22 -5.54 12.74 4.73
N LEU A 23 -5.87 12.27 5.94
CA LEU A 23 -6.95 11.29 6.16
C LEU A 23 -8.33 11.81 5.75
N ARG A 24 -8.64 13.08 6.03
CA ARG A 24 -9.88 13.70 5.54
C ARG A 24 -9.91 13.79 4.01
N GLY A 25 -8.78 14.09 3.38
CA GLY A 25 -8.65 14.10 1.93
C GLY A 25 -8.94 12.73 1.32
N LEU A 26 -8.43 11.66 1.91
CA LEU A 26 -8.72 10.29 1.47
C LEU A 26 -10.21 9.96 1.58
N ARG A 27 -10.85 10.25 2.71
CA ARG A 27 -12.30 10.04 2.88
C ARG A 27 -13.13 10.88 1.92
N TYR A 28 -12.71 12.11 1.65
CA TYR A 28 -13.38 12.98 0.69
C TYR A 28 -13.25 12.47 -0.75
N ALA A 29 -12.05 12.03 -1.14
CA ALA A 29 -11.82 11.40 -2.45
C ALA A 29 -12.66 10.14 -2.60
N GLN A 30 -12.72 9.29 -1.57
CA GLN A 30 -13.55 8.08 -1.56
C GLN A 30 -15.03 8.42 -1.80
N LYS A 31 -15.54 9.47 -1.15
CA LYS A 31 -16.93 9.92 -1.33
C LYS A 31 -17.20 10.39 -2.76
N LEU A 32 -16.21 10.99 -3.42
CA LEU A 32 -16.34 11.53 -4.78
C LEU A 32 -16.22 10.46 -5.87
N PHE A 33 -15.19 9.62 -5.77
CA PHE A 33 -14.82 8.69 -6.84
C PHE A 33 -15.36 7.27 -6.60
N GLY A 34 -15.66 6.92 -5.35
CA GLY A 34 -16.06 5.58 -4.97
C GLY A 34 -14.91 4.58 -4.99
N SER A 35 -15.22 3.35 -4.58
CA SER A 35 -14.31 2.20 -4.68
C SER A 35 -14.37 1.61 -6.09
N PRO A 36 -13.25 1.10 -6.67
CA PRO A 36 -11.88 0.99 -6.13
C PRO A 36 -10.94 2.17 -6.49
N TYR A 37 -11.49 3.32 -6.88
CA TYR A 37 -10.75 4.38 -7.59
C TYR A 37 -9.89 5.31 -6.72
N VAL A 38 -9.70 4.98 -5.45
CA VAL A 38 -8.89 5.77 -4.51
C VAL A 38 -7.85 4.88 -3.86
N TYR A 39 -6.59 5.30 -3.90
CA TYR A 39 -5.50 4.59 -3.27
C TYR A 39 -4.60 5.52 -2.46
N THR A 40 -3.83 4.94 -1.54
CA THR A 40 -2.76 5.64 -0.83
C THR A 40 -1.57 4.72 -0.61
N GLY A 41 -0.37 5.27 -0.70
CA GLY A 41 0.86 4.53 -0.37
C GLY A 41 1.02 4.33 1.13
N LEU A 42 1.40 3.13 1.54
CA LEU A 42 1.89 2.77 2.86
C LEU A 42 3.29 2.17 2.74
N VAL A 43 4.19 2.57 3.65
CA VAL A 43 5.58 2.09 3.66
C VAL A 43 5.72 0.97 4.67
N ALA A 44 6.00 -0.24 4.21
CA ALA A 44 6.13 -1.42 5.05
C ALA A 44 7.58 -1.57 5.56
N GLY A 45 7.75 -1.64 6.88
CA GLY A 45 9.05 -1.94 7.52
C GLY A 45 9.73 -0.73 8.15
N ILE A 46 9.15 0.46 8.00
CA ILE A 46 9.52 1.64 8.80
C ILE A 46 8.67 1.76 10.07
N GLU A 47 7.45 1.21 10.06
CA GLU A 47 6.59 1.05 11.22
C GLU A 47 6.40 -0.44 11.56
N PRO A 48 6.00 -0.80 12.79
CA PRO A 48 5.66 -2.17 13.14
C PRO A 48 4.54 -2.77 12.28
N LYS A 49 4.56 -4.10 12.05
CA LYS A 49 3.50 -4.83 11.31
C LYS A 49 2.09 -4.46 11.75
N LYS A 50 1.90 -4.31 13.08
CA LYS A 50 0.59 -4.00 13.67
C LYS A 50 -0.05 -2.74 13.10
N THR A 51 0.71 -1.65 13.01
CA THR A 51 0.17 -0.36 12.54
C THR A 51 -0.06 -0.36 11.03
N LEU A 52 0.71 -1.17 10.29
CA LEU A 52 0.46 -1.43 8.87
C LEU A 52 -0.86 -2.17 8.67
N TYR A 53 -1.10 -3.24 9.43
CA TYR A 53 -2.33 -4.01 9.34
C TYR A 53 -3.56 -3.20 9.75
N GLU A 54 -3.47 -2.42 10.84
CA GLU A 54 -4.54 -1.48 11.25
C GLU A 54 -4.87 -0.49 10.11
N ALA A 55 -3.85 0.09 9.48
CA ALA A 55 -4.06 0.99 8.33
C ALA A 55 -4.72 0.28 7.16
N THR A 56 -4.27 -0.92 6.81
CA THR A 56 -4.82 -1.71 5.72
C THR A 56 -6.29 -2.05 5.97
N GLU A 57 -6.63 -2.51 7.18
CA GLU A 57 -8.00 -2.81 7.57
C GLU A 57 -8.89 -1.56 7.46
N GLU A 58 -8.49 -0.45 8.09
CA GLU A 58 -9.28 0.79 8.08
C GLU A 58 -9.47 1.37 6.66
N LEU A 59 -8.44 1.29 5.80
CA LEU A 59 -8.53 1.80 4.43
C LEU A 59 -9.41 0.90 3.56
N THR A 60 -9.24 -0.41 3.66
CA THR A 60 -10.02 -1.36 2.87
C THR A 60 -11.49 -1.39 3.27
N ASP A 61 -11.83 -1.16 4.53
CA ASP A 61 -13.21 -0.97 5.00
C ASP A 61 -13.89 0.26 4.35
N LEU A 62 -13.11 1.26 3.97
CA LEU A 62 -13.59 2.43 3.23
C LEU A 62 -13.63 2.19 1.72
N GLY A 63 -13.16 1.04 1.23
CA GLY A 63 -12.97 0.78 -0.20
C GLY A 63 -11.81 1.57 -0.80
N ILE A 64 -10.86 2.03 0.04
CA ILE A 64 -9.63 2.70 -0.36
C ILE A 64 -8.51 1.66 -0.38
N TRP A 65 -7.78 1.59 -1.48
CA TRP A 65 -6.71 0.62 -1.59
C TRP A 65 -5.38 1.12 -0.99
N PRO A 66 -4.78 0.39 -0.05
CA PRO A 66 -3.43 0.65 0.43
C PRO A 66 -2.38 0.03 -0.51
N LEU A 67 -1.66 0.87 -1.27
CA LEU A 67 -0.50 0.43 -2.03
C LEU A 67 0.68 0.21 -1.07
N ILE A 68 1.08 -1.04 -0.87
CA ILE A 68 2.14 -1.41 0.07
C ILE A 68 3.50 -1.40 -0.63
N THR A 69 4.41 -0.54 -0.18
CA THR A 69 5.78 -0.47 -0.69
C THR A 69 6.79 -0.79 0.42
N PRO A 70 7.69 -1.77 0.23
CA PRO A 70 8.75 -2.04 1.20
C PRO A 70 9.65 -0.83 1.45
N TRP A 71 10.05 -0.64 2.70
CA TRP A 71 11.01 0.39 3.09
C TRP A 71 12.40 0.07 2.53
N TRP A 72 13.01 1.06 1.88
CA TRP A 72 14.40 0.98 1.45
C TRP A 72 15.05 2.36 1.55
N THR A 73 16.33 2.39 1.93
CA THR A 73 17.06 3.62 2.19
C THR A 73 17.81 4.10 0.97
N GLN A 74 17.77 5.42 0.71
CA GLN A 74 18.68 6.05 -0.25
C GLN A 74 19.89 6.63 0.47
N GLY A 75 21.06 6.44 -0.12
CA GLY A 75 22.27 7.16 0.27
C GLY A 75 22.03 8.67 0.26
N GLY A 76 22.53 9.37 1.29
CA GLY A 76 22.39 10.82 1.44
C GLY A 76 21.04 11.30 1.99
N THR A 77 20.14 10.40 2.38
CA THR A 77 18.92 10.78 3.12
C THR A 77 19.14 10.77 4.63
N GLN A 78 18.19 11.31 5.40
CA GLN A 78 18.25 11.27 6.87
C GLN A 78 18.20 9.84 7.44
N PHE A 79 17.81 8.86 6.61
CA PHE A 79 17.76 7.45 6.97
C PHE A 79 18.87 6.63 6.29
N ASP A 80 19.94 7.28 5.83
CA ASP A 80 21.09 6.57 5.30
C ASP A 80 21.64 5.56 6.35
N GLY A 81 21.92 4.35 5.90
CA GLY A 81 22.33 3.22 6.75
C GLY A 81 21.23 2.59 7.60
N HIS A 82 19.97 3.05 7.55
CA HIS A 82 18.87 2.37 8.23
C HIS A 82 18.63 0.98 7.60
N ARG A 83 18.50 -0.05 8.43
CA ARG A 83 18.30 -1.42 7.94
C ARG A 83 16.93 -1.54 7.26
N PRO A 84 16.85 -2.01 6.00
CA PRO A 84 15.57 -2.38 5.39
C PRO A 84 15.02 -3.67 6.04
N PRO A 85 13.70 -3.89 6.02
CA PRO A 85 13.11 -5.15 6.46
C PRO A 85 13.69 -6.36 5.69
N HIS A 86 13.64 -7.53 6.32
CA HIS A 86 14.01 -8.78 5.66
C HIS A 86 13.05 -9.10 4.50
N PRO A 87 13.52 -9.66 3.38
CA PRO A 87 12.66 -9.99 2.23
C PRO A 87 11.46 -10.86 2.61
N GLU A 88 11.65 -11.86 3.47
CA GLU A 88 10.59 -12.77 3.91
C GLU A 88 9.51 -12.02 4.70
N TRP A 89 9.92 -11.02 5.48
CA TRP A 89 9.00 -10.14 6.20
C TRP A 89 8.17 -9.29 5.23
N CYS A 90 8.76 -8.81 4.13
CA CYS A 90 8.06 -8.01 3.12
C CYS A 90 7.01 -8.83 2.38
N VAL A 91 7.31 -10.09 2.06
CA VAL A 91 6.35 -11.01 1.43
C VAL A 91 5.18 -11.25 2.39
N GLU A 92 5.46 -11.67 3.62
CA GLU A 92 4.44 -11.98 4.63
C GLU A 92 3.44 -10.83 4.85
N VAL A 93 3.95 -9.60 5.03
CA VAL A 93 3.05 -8.45 5.26
C VAL A 93 2.25 -8.10 4.01
N THR A 94 2.83 -8.29 2.83
CA THR A 94 2.17 -7.96 1.57
C THR A 94 1.07 -8.95 1.26
N GLU A 95 1.33 -10.27 1.42
CA GLU A 95 0.32 -11.32 1.29
C GLU A 95 -0.89 -11.03 2.17
N LYS A 96 -0.66 -10.74 3.45
CA LYS A 96 -1.73 -10.42 4.39
C LYS A 96 -2.54 -9.18 3.98
N CYS A 97 -1.87 -8.14 3.48
CA CYS A 97 -2.54 -6.94 3.02
C CYS A 97 -3.33 -7.17 1.73
N VAL A 98 -2.80 -7.98 0.82
CA VAL A 98 -3.48 -8.36 -0.43
C VAL A 98 -4.73 -9.19 -0.14
N ASP A 99 -4.68 -10.11 0.82
CA ASP A 99 -5.87 -10.87 1.22
C ASP A 99 -7.00 -9.94 1.67
N LEU A 100 -6.69 -8.92 2.47
CA LEU A 100 -7.66 -7.91 2.91
C LEU A 100 -8.22 -7.09 1.73
N VAL A 101 -7.37 -6.72 0.77
CA VAL A 101 -7.80 -5.97 -0.43
C VAL A 101 -8.75 -6.82 -1.28
N VAL A 102 -8.41 -8.09 -1.52
CA VAL A 102 -9.25 -9.00 -2.31
C VAL A 102 -10.58 -9.27 -1.61
N GLU A 103 -10.56 -9.44 -0.29
CA GLU A 103 -11.76 -9.70 0.52
C GLU A 103 -12.72 -8.49 0.52
N ARG A 104 -12.19 -7.28 0.73
CA ARG A 104 -13.02 -6.09 1.03
C ARG A 104 -13.24 -5.19 -0.18
N ILE A 105 -12.41 -5.31 -1.21
CA ILE A 105 -12.50 -4.55 -2.46
C ILE A 105 -12.51 -5.49 -3.67
N PRO A 106 -13.54 -6.33 -3.85
CA PRO A 106 -13.58 -7.36 -4.88
C PRO A 106 -13.50 -6.79 -6.31
N GLN A 107 -13.81 -5.51 -6.50
CA GLN A 107 -13.67 -4.80 -7.78
C GLN A 107 -12.22 -4.80 -8.31
N PHE A 108 -11.22 -4.98 -7.44
CA PHE A 108 -9.82 -5.19 -7.86
C PHE A 108 -9.63 -6.41 -8.74
N MET A 109 -10.48 -7.41 -8.54
CA MET A 109 -10.43 -8.68 -9.24
C MET A 109 -11.30 -8.67 -10.50
N GLU A 110 -11.91 -7.54 -10.85
CA GLU A 110 -12.59 -7.39 -12.13
C GLU A 110 -11.55 -7.16 -13.23
N LYS A 111 -11.67 -7.94 -14.31
CA LYS A 111 -10.69 -8.01 -15.42
C LYS A 111 -10.26 -6.64 -15.91
N ASP A 112 -11.20 -5.73 -16.13
CA ASP A 112 -10.92 -4.44 -16.75
C ASP A 112 -10.17 -3.48 -15.82
N PHE A 113 -10.42 -3.55 -14.51
CA PHE A 113 -9.69 -2.75 -13.52
C PHE A 113 -8.29 -3.34 -13.27
N PHE A 114 -8.23 -4.67 -13.15
CA PHE A 114 -7.00 -5.39 -12.92
C PHE A 114 -5.96 -5.06 -13.99
N TYR A 115 -6.27 -5.25 -15.28
CA TYR A 115 -5.27 -5.07 -16.35
C TYR A 115 -4.87 -3.61 -16.63
N TRP A 116 -5.73 -2.62 -16.34
CA TRP A 116 -5.43 -1.21 -16.61
C TRP A 116 -4.51 -0.57 -15.57
N PHE A 117 -4.63 -0.98 -14.30
CA PHE A 117 -3.90 -0.35 -13.20
C PHE A 117 -2.88 -1.29 -12.54
N MET A 118 -3.18 -2.59 -12.43
CA MET A 118 -2.39 -3.57 -11.66
C MET A 118 -1.74 -4.67 -12.49
N GLY A 119 -2.25 -4.92 -13.69
CA GLY A 119 -1.69 -5.77 -14.72
C GLY A 119 -0.69 -5.01 -15.58
N GLY A 120 -0.05 -3.98 -15.00
CA GLY A 120 1.14 -3.37 -15.58
C GLY A 120 2.10 -4.46 -16.05
N CYS A 121 2.75 -4.22 -17.18
CA CYS A 121 3.68 -5.19 -17.77
C CYS A 121 4.65 -5.67 -16.69
N TYR A 122 4.80 -6.98 -16.49
CA TYR A 122 5.80 -7.54 -15.55
C TYR A 122 7.25 -7.11 -15.89
N ARG A 123 7.46 -6.50 -17.07
CA ARG A 123 8.73 -5.93 -17.55
C ARG A 123 8.83 -4.41 -17.35
N CYS A 124 7.76 -3.74 -16.94
CA CYS A 124 7.82 -2.34 -16.51
C CYS A 124 8.10 -2.36 -15.01
N ASP A 125 9.21 -1.77 -14.60
CA ASP A 125 9.87 -1.87 -13.28
C ASP A 125 9.07 -1.36 -12.05
N ASP A 126 7.74 -1.37 -12.06
CA ASP A 126 6.95 -1.22 -10.85
C ASP A 126 6.95 -2.55 -10.08
N VAL A 127 8.14 -2.94 -9.60
CA VAL A 127 8.41 -4.19 -8.90
C VAL A 127 7.93 -4.06 -7.45
N VAL A 128 6.61 -4.09 -7.29
CA VAL A 128 5.96 -4.18 -5.99
C VAL A 128 5.42 -5.60 -5.86
N ILE A 129 5.68 -6.26 -4.72
CA ILE A 129 5.21 -7.62 -4.39
C ILE A 129 3.67 -7.71 -4.53
N MET A 130 2.98 -6.60 -4.26
CA MET A 130 1.52 -6.52 -4.26
C MET A 130 0.86 -6.85 -5.62
N PRO A 131 1.26 -6.24 -6.76
CA PRO A 131 0.85 -6.68 -8.10
C PRO A 131 1.08 -8.17 -8.40
N ASP A 132 2.23 -8.74 -8.00
CA ASP A 132 2.51 -10.19 -8.17
C ASP A 132 1.50 -11.04 -7.39
N GLU A 133 1.28 -10.69 -6.12
CA GLU A 133 0.33 -11.36 -5.23
C GLU A 133 -1.12 -11.25 -5.70
N LEU A 134 -1.51 -10.11 -6.28
CA LEU A 134 -2.83 -9.94 -6.88
C LEU A 134 -2.97 -10.77 -8.18
N ARG A 135 -1.91 -10.85 -9.01
CA ARG A 135 -1.89 -11.74 -10.19
C ARG A 135 -2.10 -13.21 -9.81
N ALA A 136 -1.39 -13.68 -8.78
CA ALA A 136 -1.51 -15.04 -8.28
C ALA A 136 -2.96 -15.39 -7.86
N ARG A 137 -3.73 -14.40 -7.37
CA ARG A 137 -5.13 -14.56 -6.95
C ARG A 137 -6.14 -14.35 -8.08
N HIS A 138 -5.83 -13.55 -9.10
CA HIS A 138 -6.74 -13.23 -10.20
C HIS A 138 -6.79 -14.33 -11.27
N ALA A 139 -5.69 -15.07 -11.47
CA ALA A 139 -5.61 -16.13 -12.47
C ALA A 139 -4.86 -17.35 -11.92
N PRO A 140 -5.55 -18.40 -11.43
CA PRO A 140 -4.90 -19.64 -10.97
C PRO A 140 -4.24 -20.47 -12.08
N GLY A 141 -4.01 -19.91 -13.28
CA GLY A 141 -3.52 -20.63 -14.46
C GLY A 141 -2.53 -19.87 -15.35
N ILE A 142 -2.05 -18.69 -14.95
CA ILE A 142 -0.94 -18.02 -15.63
C ILE A 142 0.26 -18.05 -14.67
N THR A 143 0.90 -19.22 -14.60
CA THR A 143 2.28 -19.30 -14.14
C THR A 143 3.18 -18.65 -15.18
N ALA A 144 4.22 -17.96 -14.70
CA ALA A 144 5.30 -17.41 -15.53
C ALA A 144 5.91 -18.46 -16.47
#